data_AF-A0A1H8ZED7-F1
#
_entry.id   AF-A0A1H8ZED7-F1
#
_cell.length_a   1.000
_cell.length_b   1.000
_cell.length_c   1.000
_cell.angle_alpha   90.00
_cell.angle_beta   90.00
_cell.angle_gamma   90.00
#
_symmetry.space_group_name_H-M   'P 1'
#
loop_
_entity.id
_entity.type
_entity.pdbx_description
1 polymer ?
#
loop_
_entity_poly.entity_id
_entity_poly.type
_entity_poly.pdbx_seq_one_letter_code
_entity_poly.pdbx_strand_id
1 'polypeptide(L)'
;MKRFLTLLAATIVLGGSLVNPVIAAEDFKFDDVEDALEESTQAADIEELYEMDEPITIFDEEDITYEITGYKLYELKEVSRDWDVVFDKNRERGGVLAVQTTIKNDTDEPITIGLSQNYEVSNTDRFWGHTSQLIPEENEFNKQIVENKNVIEAGEEVTGYEMVTLTEEALDQALKNGEINYEPTFINLGDGEPSASDRINPKDLVVLPISEEGEDKAEASGDLYPDKVVEDNLGSKTLLEEETDIDSQTLEDIDITIDGYQIAEFEPNEENAPSYEGFKDGVILYTIKYTIENNSDKDENAVAFNSGYANLIFNESVQYKNERMLQPETVPHDTVLEKGDSATGYFVFALSKDDYEMYEGKSVKLDMTVMDKNFSAINEYQGLIFDLIEED
;
A
#
# COMPACT_ATOMS: atom_id res chain seq x y z
N MET A 1 0.03 -2.09 58.31
CA MET A 1 -0.35 -2.45 56.94
C MET A 1 0.88 -2.98 56.24
N LYS A 2 1.06 -4.31 56.27
CA LYS A 2 2.07 -5.09 55.54
C LYS A 2 1.65 -6.54 55.74
N ARG A 3 1.02 -7.13 54.73
CA ARG A 3 0.78 -8.58 54.66
C ARG A 3 1.39 -9.04 53.35
N PHE A 4 2.55 -9.67 53.49
CA PHE A 4 3.03 -10.69 52.57
C PHE A 4 1.93 -11.74 52.42
N LEU A 5 1.49 -12.00 51.20
CA LEU A 5 0.73 -13.20 50.88
C LEU A 5 1.54 -13.98 49.84
N THR A 6 2.05 -15.11 50.31
CA THR A 6 2.61 -16.21 49.53
C THR A 6 1.57 -16.69 48.53
N LEU A 7 1.90 -16.74 47.23
CA LEU A 7 1.14 -17.51 46.26
C LEU A 7 1.91 -18.78 45.89
N LEU A 8 1.19 -19.88 46.01
CA LEU A 8 1.60 -21.26 45.78
C LEU A 8 1.95 -21.47 44.30
N ALA A 9 3.09 -22.11 44.04
CA ALA A 9 3.35 -22.77 42.77
C ALA A 9 2.38 -23.96 42.62
N ALA A 10 1.55 -23.93 41.57
CA ALA A 10 0.81 -25.08 41.10
C ALA A 10 1.55 -25.64 39.87
N THR A 11 2.31 -26.71 40.10
CA THR A 11 2.88 -27.54 39.03
C THR A 11 1.75 -28.36 38.41
N ILE A 12 1.34 -28.02 37.19
CA ILE A 12 0.63 -28.95 36.30
C ILE A 12 1.66 -29.43 35.28
N VAL A 13 2.01 -30.72 35.39
CA VAL A 13 2.72 -31.47 34.34
C VAL A 13 1.67 -32.30 33.63
N LEU A 14 1.36 -31.93 32.38
CA LEU A 14 0.67 -32.78 31.43
C LEU A 14 1.34 -32.63 30.05
N GLY A 15 2.10 -33.66 29.69
CA GLY A 15 2.31 -34.20 28.35
C GLY A 15 2.51 -33.24 27.16
N GLY A 16 3.77 -32.90 26.88
CA GLY A 16 4.39 -33.08 25.56
C GLY A 16 3.74 -32.43 24.34
N SER A 17 3.80 -31.11 24.26
CA SER A 17 4.48 -30.40 23.16
C SER A 17 5.15 -29.20 23.80
N LEU A 18 6.46 -29.05 23.63
CA LEU A 18 7.15 -27.81 24.00
C LEU A 18 6.78 -26.80 22.91
N VAL A 19 5.61 -26.17 23.05
CA VAL A 19 5.38 -24.88 22.39
C VAL A 19 6.22 -23.90 23.21
N ASN A 20 7.32 -23.45 22.62
CA ASN A 20 8.03 -22.29 23.16
C ASN A 20 7.01 -21.15 23.17
N PRO A 21 6.73 -20.49 24.31
CA PRO A 21 5.96 -19.26 24.24
C PRO A 21 6.72 -18.32 23.30
N VAL A 22 6.05 -17.85 22.25
CA VAL A 22 6.57 -16.80 21.38
C VAL A 22 6.92 -15.64 22.31
N ILE A 23 8.22 -15.34 22.36
CA ILE A 23 8.74 -14.25 23.17
C ILE A 23 8.40 -13.00 22.36
N ALA A 24 7.45 -12.20 22.86
CA ALA A 24 7.37 -10.82 22.43
C ALA A 24 8.78 -10.22 22.57
N ALA A 25 9.28 -9.55 21.54
CA ALA A 25 10.52 -8.78 21.60
C ALA A 25 10.33 -7.55 22.51
N GLU A 26 9.83 -7.72 23.73
CA GLU A 26 9.87 -6.71 24.77
C GLU A 26 11.30 -6.64 25.31
N ASP A 27 12.17 -5.91 24.59
CA ASP A 27 13.24 -5.05 25.13
C ASP A 27 14.30 -4.66 24.09
N PHE A 28 14.30 -5.20 22.86
CA PHE A 28 15.26 -4.79 21.82
C PHE A 28 14.82 -3.48 21.18
N LYS A 29 15.62 -2.43 21.32
CA LYS A 29 15.36 -1.08 20.82
C LYS A 29 16.29 -0.73 19.68
N PHE A 30 16.01 0.37 18.99
CA PHE A 30 16.90 0.89 17.96
C PHE A 30 18.31 1.21 18.47
N ASP A 31 18.48 1.61 19.74
CA ASP A 31 19.82 1.75 20.34
C ASP A 31 20.62 0.43 20.30
N ASP A 32 19.96 -0.72 20.44
CA ASP A 32 20.60 -2.03 20.36
C ASP A 32 20.92 -2.44 18.91
N VAL A 33 20.27 -1.82 17.91
CA VAL A 33 20.55 -2.04 16.48
C VAL A 33 21.93 -1.49 16.13
N GLU A 34 22.30 -0.31 16.60
CA GLU A 34 23.62 0.28 16.31
C GLU A 34 24.77 -0.59 16.82
N ASP A 35 24.68 -1.04 18.08
CA ASP A 35 25.67 -1.95 18.69
C ASP A 35 25.78 -3.27 17.88
N ALA A 36 24.64 -3.82 17.45
CA ALA A 36 24.60 -5.03 16.64
C ALA A 36 25.20 -4.83 15.25
N LEU A 37 24.97 -3.67 14.63
CA LEU A 37 25.57 -3.29 13.35
C LEU A 37 27.08 -3.11 13.48
N GLU A 38 27.58 -2.48 14.55
CA GLU A 38 29.02 -2.34 14.80
C GLU A 38 29.67 -3.73 14.94
N GLU A 39 29.07 -4.63 15.74
CA GLU A 39 29.60 -5.98 15.94
C GLU A 39 29.58 -6.83 14.66
N SER A 40 28.45 -6.84 13.95
CA SER A 40 28.24 -7.69 12.77
C SER A 40 28.99 -7.21 11.54
N THR A 41 29.03 -5.90 11.31
CA THR A 41 29.61 -5.31 10.09
C THR A 41 31.07 -4.89 10.27
N GLN A 42 31.50 -4.62 11.50
CA GLN A 42 32.80 -4.01 11.82
C GLN A 42 33.04 -2.72 11.01
N ALA A 43 31.97 -1.98 10.71
CA ALA A 43 32.06 -0.66 10.12
C ALA A 43 32.91 0.26 11.01
N ALA A 44 33.68 1.17 10.41
CA ALA A 44 34.47 2.14 11.17
C ALA A 44 33.62 3.31 11.67
N ASP A 45 32.50 3.57 11.00
CA ASP A 45 31.56 4.66 11.28
C ASP A 45 30.15 4.19 10.92
N ILE A 46 29.19 4.49 11.80
CA ILE A 46 27.75 4.25 11.60
C ILE A 46 27.08 5.59 11.93
N GLU A 47 26.32 6.12 10.97
CA GLU A 47 25.63 7.39 11.07
C GLU A 47 24.13 7.17 10.85
N GLU A 48 23.31 7.53 11.82
CA GLU A 48 21.85 7.59 11.64
C GLU A 48 21.52 8.74 10.68
N LEU A 49 20.83 8.41 9.59
CA LEU A 49 20.38 9.39 8.60
C LEU A 49 18.92 9.81 8.84
N TYR A 50 18.09 8.90 9.37
CA TYR A 50 16.66 9.13 9.54
C TYR A 50 16.06 8.15 10.57
N GLU A 51 15.01 8.60 11.26
CA GLU A 51 14.22 7.85 12.25
C GLU A 51 12.73 8.19 12.08
N MET A 52 11.89 7.16 12.06
CA MET A 52 10.43 7.26 12.14
C MET A 52 9.93 6.40 13.30
N ASP A 53 9.26 7.05 14.25
CA ASP A 53 8.68 6.43 15.45
C ASP A 53 7.14 6.34 15.41
N GLU A 54 6.51 6.89 14.36
CA GLU A 54 5.06 6.80 14.18
C GLU A 54 4.70 5.49 13.48
N PRO A 55 3.80 4.66 14.05
CA PRO A 55 3.42 3.40 13.43
C PRO A 55 2.69 3.59 12.09
N ILE A 56 3.04 2.75 11.12
CA ILE A 56 2.36 2.64 9.83
C ILE A 56 1.52 1.37 9.82
N THR A 57 0.20 1.51 9.80
CA THR A 57 -0.74 0.39 9.65
C THR A 57 -0.72 -0.15 8.23
N ILE A 58 -0.35 -1.42 8.11
CA ILE A 58 -0.33 -2.16 6.85
C ILE A 58 -1.65 -2.90 6.67
N PHE A 59 -2.13 -3.58 7.70
CA PHE A 59 -3.41 -4.28 7.76
C PHE A 59 -4.04 -4.10 9.15
N ASP A 60 -5.34 -3.84 9.20
CA ASP A 60 -6.11 -3.83 10.46
C ASP A 60 -7.56 -4.22 10.19
N GLU A 61 -7.77 -5.49 9.87
CA GLU A 61 -9.09 -6.07 9.59
C GLU A 61 -9.16 -7.52 10.10
N GLU A 62 -10.38 -8.05 10.24
CA GLU A 62 -10.62 -9.46 10.61
C GLU A 62 -9.90 -9.91 11.91
N ASP A 63 -9.76 -9.02 12.89
CA ASP A 63 -9.01 -9.27 14.13
C ASP A 63 -7.53 -9.66 13.90
N ILE A 64 -6.93 -9.19 12.80
CA ILE A 64 -5.50 -9.32 12.49
C ILE A 64 -4.92 -7.91 12.29
N THR A 65 -3.82 -7.62 12.98
CA THR A 65 -3.09 -6.36 12.83
C THR A 65 -1.70 -6.64 12.27
N TYR A 66 -1.30 -5.90 11.25
CA TYR A 66 0.05 -5.87 10.69
C TYR A 66 0.49 -4.42 10.58
N GLU A 67 1.59 -4.09 11.25
CA GLU A 67 2.11 -2.73 11.29
C GLU A 67 3.64 -2.72 11.23
N ILE A 68 4.17 -1.62 10.70
CA ILE A 68 5.54 -1.19 10.97
C ILE A 68 5.44 -0.26 12.17
N THR A 69 6.06 -0.61 13.30
CA THR A 69 5.99 0.18 14.53
C THR A 69 7.02 1.30 14.56
N GLY A 70 8.03 1.24 13.69
CA GLY A 70 9.05 2.27 13.48
C GLY A 70 10.19 1.76 12.61
N TYR A 71 11.04 2.66 12.13
CA TYR A 71 12.23 2.30 11.35
C TYR A 71 13.32 3.35 11.43
N LYS A 72 14.55 2.92 11.15
CA LYS A 72 15.73 3.80 11.04
C LYS A 72 16.54 3.48 9.80
N LEU A 73 17.10 4.53 9.19
CA LEU A 73 18.06 4.41 8.10
C LEU A 73 19.45 4.81 8.59
N TYR A 74 20.42 3.93 8.38
CA TYR A 74 21.82 4.13 8.74
C TYR A 74 22.72 4.17 7.51
N GLU A 75 23.74 5.00 7.56
CA GLU A 75 24.90 4.96 6.69
C GLU A 75 26.06 4.26 7.39
N LEU A 76 26.66 3.27 6.72
CA LEU A 76 27.82 2.54 7.22
C LEU A 76 29.03 2.89 6.35
N LYS A 77 30.16 3.20 6.98
CA LYS A 77 31.44 3.46 6.29
C LYS A 77 32.51 2.44 6.67
N GLU A 78 33.36 2.11 5.71
CA GLU A 78 34.48 1.17 5.87
C GLU A 78 34.05 -0.21 6.42
N VAL A 79 33.00 -0.81 5.85
CA VAL A 79 32.49 -2.13 6.26
C VAL A 79 33.48 -3.27 6.02
N SER A 80 33.42 -4.31 6.85
CA SER A 80 34.27 -5.49 6.72
C SER A 80 34.13 -6.16 5.35
N ARG A 81 35.22 -6.80 4.93
CA ARG A 81 35.27 -7.61 3.71
C ARG A 81 34.27 -8.76 3.69
N ASP A 82 33.81 -9.23 4.85
CA ASP A 82 32.82 -10.29 4.94
C ASP A 82 31.47 -9.88 4.30
N TRP A 83 31.23 -8.58 4.16
CA TRP A 83 30.04 -7.99 3.54
C TRP A 83 30.21 -7.60 2.06
N ASP A 84 31.31 -8.03 1.41
CA ASP A 84 31.60 -7.76 -0.02
C ASP A 84 30.44 -8.15 -0.96
N VAL A 85 29.74 -9.25 -0.68
CA VAL A 85 28.65 -9.72 -1.55
C VAL A 85 27.41 -8.84 -1.41
N VAL A 86 27.20 -8.29 -0.22
CA VAL A 86 26.01 -7.55 0.16
C VAL A 86 26.11 -6.11 -0.34
N PHE A 87 27.28 -5.48 -0.19
CA PHE A 87 27.54 -4.11 -0.65
C PHE A 87 28.27 -4.04 -2.01
N ASP A 88 28.11 -5.05 -2.88
CA ASP A 88 28.68 -5.07 -4.25
C ASP A 88 30.20 -4.77 -4.33
N LYS A 89 30.96 -5.25 -3.34
CA LYS A 89 32.40 -5.06 -3.13
C LYS A 89 32.79 -3.60 -2.89
N ASN A 90 31.82 -2.73 -2.70
CA ASN A 90 32.02 -1.41 -2.17
C ASN A 90 32.03 -1.50 -0.64
N ARG A 91 33.18 -1.21 -0.05
CA ARG A 91 33.33 -1.20 1.41
C ARG A 91 33.37 0.20 1.98
N GLU A 92 33.48 1.21 1.13
CA GLU A 92 33.68 2.57 1.59
C GLU A 92 32.38 3.12 2.19
N ARG A 93 31.23 2.75 1.60
CA ARG A 93 29.93 3.25 1.98
C ARG A 93 28.78 2.31 1.58
N GLY A 94 27.75 2.25 2.41
CA GLY A 94 26.48 1.56 2.14
C GLY A 94 25.41 1.96 3.15
N GLY A 95 24.18 1.51 2.92
CA GLY A 95 23.04 1.80 3.81
C GLY A 95 22.52 0.55 4.53
N VAL A 96 21.91 0.74 5.70
CA VAL A 96 21.09 -0.28 6.36
C VAL A 96 19.77 0.36 6.81
N LEU A 97 18.66 -0.13 6.29
CA LEU A 97 17.33 0.16 6.81
C LEU A 97 16.95 -0.92 7.83
N ALA A 98 16.64 -0.51 9.06
CA ALA A 98 16.15 -1.36 10.13
C ALA A 98 14.67 -1.06 10.34
N VAL A 99 13.79 -2.01 10.03
CA VAL A 99 12.33 -1.86 10.14
C VAL A 99 11.82 -2.74 11.25
N GLN A 100 11.13 -2.16 12.23
CA GLN A 100 10.45 -2.93 13.27
C GLN A 100 9.04 -3.26 12.81
N THR A 101 8.76 -4.55 12.71
CA THR A 101 7.50 -5.10 12.21
C THR A 101 6.79 -5.86 13.31
N THR A 102 5.47 -5.65 13.43
CA THR A 102 4.59 -6.42 14.31
C THR A 102 3.45 -7.03 13.51
N ILE A 103 3.19 -8.32 13.73
CA ILE A 103 1.96 -8.98 13.31
C ILE A 103 1.29 -9.61 14.51
N LYS A 104 0.02 -9.27 14.71
CA LYS A 104 -0.83 -9.71 15.80
C LYS A 104 -2.04 -10.47 15.26
N ASN A 105 -2.30 -11.64 15.83
CA ASN A 105 -3.46 -12.46 15.51
C ASN A 105 -4.43 -12.46 16.71
N ASP A 106 -5.45 -11.60 16.70
CA ASP A 106 -6.50 -11.59 17.73
C ASP A 106 -7.69 -12.53 17.39
N THR A 107 -7.60 -13.29 16.30
CA THR A 107 -8.63 -14.26 15.91
C THR A 107 -8.66 -15.49 16.85
N ASP A 108 -9.62 -16.38 16.64
CA ASP A 108 -9.72 -17.66 17.36
C ASP A 108 -9.01 -18.84 16.66
N GLU A 109 -8.42 -18.62 15.50
CA GLU A 109 -7.71 -19.62 14.69
C GLU A 109 -6.27 -19.17 14.39
N PRO A 110 -5.34 -20.08 14.08
CA PRO A 110 -3.98 -19.69 13.67
C PRO A 110 -3.99 -19.00 12.29
N ILE A 111 -2.97 -18.18 12.03
CA ILE A 111 -2.69 -17.60 10.71
C ILE A 111 -1.30 -18.01 10.25
N THR A 112 -1.10 -18.09 8.94
CA THR A 112 0.21 -18.38 8.33
C THR A 112 0.76 -17.15 7.61
N ILE A 113 2.00 -16.79 7.92
CA ILE A 113 2.69 -15.61 7.39
C ILE A 113 3.65 -16.00 6.26
N GLY A 114 3.57 -15.29 5.14
CA GLY A 114 4.55 -15.39 4.06
C GLY A 114 5.94 -14.90 4.48
N LEU A 115 6.93 -15.05 3.60
CA LEU A 115 8.30 -14.51 3.81
C LEU A 115 8.78 -13.81 2.54
N SER A 116 7.87 -13.04 1.94
CA SER A 116 8.04 -12.42 0.63
C SER A 116 8.15 -10.91 0.71
N GLN A 117 8.51 -10.35 1.86
CA GLN A 117 8.71 -8.91 2.00
C GLN A 117 9.83 -8.45 1.07
N ASN A 118 9.57 -7.38 0.31
CA ASN A 118 10.56 -6.74 -0.53
C ASN A 118 10.61 -5.26 -0.24
N TYR A 119 11.78 -4.70 -0.52
CA TYR A 119 12.06 -3.28 -0.46
C TYR A 119 12.54 -2.85 -1.82
N GLU A 120 12.05 -1.72 -2.29
CA GLU A 120 12.38 -1.16 -3.59
C GLU A 120 12.77 0.31 -3.44
N VAL A 121 13.79 0.69 -4.17
CA VAL A 121 14.20 2.08 -4.33
C VAL A 121 13.91 2.44 -5.78
N SER A 122 12.96 3.35 -6.02
CA SER A 122 12.59 3.75 -7.39
C SER A 122 13.82 4.23 -8.17
N ASN A 123 13.87 3.88 -9.46
CA ASN A 123 15.03 4.10 -10.34
C ASN A 123 16.25 3.21 -10.04
N THR A 124 16.01 2.01 -9.51
CA THR A 124 17.04 0.97 -9.37
C THR A 124 16.56 -0.35 -9.97
N ASP A 125 17.48 -1.16 -10.52
CA ASP A 125 17.11 -2.39 -11.24
C ASP A 125 16.93 -3.62 -10.32
N ARG A 126 16.66 -3.43 -9.01
CA ARG A 126 16.70 -4.51 -8.03
C ARG A 126 15.71 -4.32 -6.88
N PHE A 127 15.14 -5.44 -6.44
CA PHE A 127 14.47 -5.57 -5.15
C PHE A 127 15.46 -6.05 -4.08
N TRP A 128 15.31 -5.50 -2.88
CA TRP A 128 16.04 -5.92 -1.69
C TRP A 128 15.11 -6.73 -0.79
N GLY A 129 15.59 -7.90 -0.36
CA GLY A 129 14.95 -8.64 0.72
C GLY A 129 15.70 -8.42 2.03
N HIS A 130 15.20 -9.04 3.09
CA HIS A 130 15.88 -9.08 4.37
C HIS A 130 17.33 -9.60 4.23
N THR A 131 18.21 -9.06 5.06
CA THR A 131 19.61 -9.44 5.19
C THR A 131 19.84 -9.98 6.59
N SER A 132 20.05 -11.30 6.67
CA SER A 132 20.32 -11.98 7.94
C SER A 132 21.68 -11.61 8.53
N GLN A 133 21.89 -11.91 9.81
CA GLN A 133 23.18 -11.79 10.53
C GLN A 133 23.62 -10.35 10.86
N LEU A 134 22.77 -9.35 10.66
CA LEU A 134 23.02 -7.97 11.08
C LEU A 134 22.62 -7.71 12.54
N ILE A 135 21.72 -8.54 13.07
CA ILE A 135 21.20 -8.47 14.43
C ILE A 135 21.10 -9.89 15.02
N PRO A 136 20.95 -10.04 16.36
CA PRO A 136 20.70 -11.33 16.97
C PRO A 136 19.46 -12.04 16.39
N GLU A 137 19.56 -13.35 16.14
CA GLU A 137 18.51 -14.13 15.44
C GLU A 137 17.17 -14.10 16.19
N GLU A 138 17.19 -14.00 17.52
CA GLU A 138 15.99 -13.88 18.35
C GLU A 138 15.20 -12.59 18.12
N ASN A 139 15.83 -11.56 17.53
CA ASN A 139 15.20 -10.27 17.24
C ASN A 139 14.88 -10.11 15.75
N GLU A 140 15.35 -11.01 14.88
CA GLU A 140 15.09 -10.96 13.44
C GLU A 140 13.68 -11.49 13.13
N PHE A 141 12.82 -10.64 12.54
CA PHE A 141 11.41 -10.96 12.31
C PHE A 141 11.24 -12.27 11.53
N ASN A 142 11.92 -12.41 10.38
CA ASN A 142 11.81 -13.59 9.53
C ASN A 142 12.31 -14.87 10.23
N LYS A 143 13.29 -14.77 11.13
CA LYS A 143 13.77 -15.92 11.91
C LYS A 143 12.71 -16.39 12.88
N GLN A 144 12.11 -15.46 13.62
CA GLN A 144 11.02 -15.79 14.56
C GLN A 144 9.85 -16.47 13.83
N ILE A 145 9.43 -15.93 12.68
CA ILE A 145 8.38 -16.53 11.84
C ILE A 145 8.78 -17.96 11.38
N VAL A 146 10.00 -18.15 10.88
CA VAL A 146 10.47 -19.48 10.43
C VAL A 146 10.57 -20.48 11.59
N GLU A 147 11.02 -20.07 12.77
CA GLU A 147 11.10 -20.91 13.96
C GLU A 147 9.71 -21.39 14.41
N ASN A 148 8.69 -20.55 14.23
CA ASN A 148 7.29 -20.88 14.44
C ASN A 148 6.64 -21.57 13.23
N LYS A 149 7.43 -22.01 12.25
CA LYS A 149 6.97 -22.68 11.02
C LYS A 149 5.93 -21.86 10.25
N ASN A 150 6.14 -20.54 10.23
CA ASN A 150 5.27 -19.56 9.58
C ASN A 150 3.91 -19.36 10.26
N VAL A 151 3.65 -19.95 11.42
CA VAL A 151 2.35 -19.83 12.10
C VAL A 151 2.41 -18.83 13.24
N ILE A 152 1.40 -17.96 13.31
CA ILE A 152 1.09 -17.15 14.50
C ILE A 152 -0.21 -17.69 15.07
N GLU A 153 -0.15 -18.26 16.28
CA GLU A 153 -1.31 -18.88 16.92
C GLU A 153 -2.35 -17.82 17.33
N ALA A 154 -3.58 -18.26 17.59
CA ALA A 154 -4.67 -17.41 18.05
C ALA A 154 -4.30 -16.68 19.36
N GLY A 155 -4.46 -15.35 19.35
CA GLY A 155 -4.12 -14.45 20.46
C GLY A 155 -2.63 -14.17 20.64
N GLU A 156 -1.77 -14.61 19.71
CA GLU A 156 -0.33 -14.35 19.73
C GLU A 156 0.07 -13.15 18.85
N GLU A 157 1.26 -12.65 19.12
CA GLU A 157 1.89 -11.53 18.43
C GLU A 157 3.36 -11.88 18.18
N VAL A 158 3.87 -11.49 17.01
CA VAL A 158 5.29 -11.56 16.67
C VAL A 158 5.77 -10.16 16.34
N THR A 159 6.81 -9.72 17.04
CA THR A 159 7.50 -8.45 16.78
C THR A 159 8.97 -8.72 16.55
N GLY A 160 9.55 -8.10 15.53
CA GLY A 160 10.97 -8.22 15.23
C GLY A 160 11.44 -7.21 14.21
N TYR A 161 12.72 -7.30 13.88
CA TYR A 161 13.36 -6.41 12.93
C TYR A 161 13.59 -7.09 11.59
N GLU A 162 13.24 -6.38 10.54
CA GLU A 162 13.66 -6.64 9.16
C GLU A 162 14.83 -5.71 8.85
N MET A 163 16.00 -6.31 8.58
CA MET A 163 17.22 -5.55 8.26
C MET A 163 17.45 -5.61 6.75
N VAL A 164 17.64 -4.46 6.11
CA VAL A 164 17.79 -4.35 4.66
C VAL A 164 19.05 -3.59 4.33
N THR A 165 19.97 -4.19 3.59
CA THR A 165 21.20 -3.51 3.16
C THR A 165 21.04 -2.87 1.80
N LEU A 166 21.40 -1.59 1.70
CA LEU A 166 21.43 -0.83 0.47
C LEU A 166 22.88 -0.68 0.00
N THR A 167 23.12 -0.85 -1.30
CA THR A 167 24.40 -0.44 -1.90
C THR A 167 24.54 1.08 -1.85
N GLU A 168 25.73 1.62 -2.07
CA GLU A 168 25.93 3.08 -2.15
C GLU A 168 24.98 3.74 -3.15
N GLU A 169 24.82 3.14 -4.33
CA GLU A 169 23.92 3.65 -5.38
C GLU A 169 22.45 3.65 -4.93
N ALA A 170 22.00 2.57 -4.29
CA ALA A 170 20.62 2.48 -3.79
C ALA A 170 20.37 3.44 -2.62
N LEU A 171 21.35 3.62 -1.72
CA LEU A 171 21.26 4.60 -0.65
C LEU A 171 21.16 6.03 -1.22
N ASP A 172 22.02 6.39 -2.18
CA ASP A 172 21.96 7.71 -2.81
C ASP A 172 20.64 7.96 -3.52
N GLN A 173 20.10 6.95 -4.19
CA GLN A 173 18.83 7.06 -4.88
C GLN A 173 17.65 7.15 -3.90
N ALA A 174 17.67 6.38 -2.81
CA ALA A 174 16.66 6.47 -1.75
C ALA A 174 16.65 7.87 -1.13
N LEU A 175 17.83 8.41 -0.77
CA LEU A 175 17.97 9.76 -0.22
C LEU A 175 17.54 10.84 -1.21
N LYS A 176 17.78 10.65 -2.50
CA LYS A 176 17.29 11.55 -3.56
C LYS A 176 15.77 11.51 -3.69
N ASN A 177 15.15 10.33 -3.55
CA ASN A 177 13.70 10.18 -3.63
C ASN A 177 13.00 10.61 -2.34
N GLY A 178 13.70 10.59 -1.21
CA GLY A 178 13.13 10.85 0.12
C GLY A 178 12.28 9.70 0.66
N GLU A 179 12.29 8.53 0.03
CA GLU A 179 11.42 7.40 0.39
C GLU A 179 12.01 6.05 -0.07
N ILE A 180 11.53 4.98 0.53
CA ILE A 180 11.76 3.57 0.14
C ILE A 180 10.39 2.89 0.07
N ASN A 181 10.15 2.12 -0.99
CA ASN A 181 8.93 1.33 -1.11
C ASN A 181 9.09 -0.01 -0.38
N TYR A 182 8.04 -0.44 0.31
CA TYR A 182 7.95 -1.71 1.01
C TYR A 182 6.75 -2.49 0.50
N GLU A 183 6.99 -3.72 0.05
CA GLU A 183 5.98 -4.70 -0.29
C GLU A 183 5.77 -5.63 0.91
N PRO A 184 4.63 -5.56 1.61
CA PRO A 184 4.33 -6.43 2.74
C PRO A 184 4.21 -7.89 2.31
N THR A 185 4.42 -8.80 3.27
CA THR A 185 4.13 -10.21 3.00
C THR A 185 2.64 -10.51 3.07
N PHE A 186 2.23 -11.62 2.45
CA PHE A 186 0.84 -12.09 2.52
C PHE A 186 0.56 -12.80 3.85
N ILE A 187 -0.72 -12.82 4.21
CA ILE A 187 -1.25 -13.58 5.35
C ILE A 187 -2.19 -14.65 4.78
N ASN A 188 -2.13 -15.89 5.27
CA ASN A 188 -3.18 -16.87 5.01
C ASN A 188 -3.94 -17.17 6.28
N LEU A 189 -5.26 -17.29 6.15
CA LEU A 189 -6.11 -17.78 7.21
C LEU A 189 -5.89 -19.29 7.42
N GLY A 190 -5.64 -19.69 8.67
CA GLY A 190 -5.33 -21.08 9.05
C GLY A 190 -3.84 -21.44 9.04
N ASP A 191 -3.55 -22.67 9.50
CA ASP A 191 -2.21 -23.28 9.59
C ASP A 191 -1.91 -24.29 8.47
N GLY A 192 -2.76 -24.31 7.44
CA GLY A 192 -2.70 -25.24 6.31
C GLY A 192 -1.75 -24.82 5.19
N GLU A 193 -1.69 -25.63 4.12
CA GLU A 193 -1.00 -25.22 2.89
C GLU A 193 -1.64 -23.93 2.34
N PRO A 194 -0.85 -22.90 2.03
CA PRO A 194 -1.37 -21.64 1.49
C PRO A 194 -2.29 -21.87 0.29
N SER A 195 -3.47 -21.27 0.35
CA SER A 195 -4.50 -21.39 -0.68
C SER A 195 -4.84 -19.98 -1.18
N ALA A 196 -5.05 -19.83 -2.50
CA ALA A 196 -5.34 -18.51 -3.07
C ALA A 196 -6.66 -17.92 -2.57
N SER A 197 -7.60 -18.74 -2.09
CA SER A 197 -8.87 -18.27 -1.55
C SER A 197 -8.79 -17.79 -0.11
N ASP A 198 -7.75 -18.19 0.63
CA ASP A 198 -7.57 -17.86 2.06
C ASP A 198 -6.44 -16.84 2.26
N ARG A 199 -5.92 -16.29 1.15
CA ARG A 199 -4.80 -15.35 1.14
C ARG A 199 -5.29 -13.91 1.22
N ILE A 200 -4.84 -13.21 2.25
CA ILE A 200 -4.95 -11.76 2.42
C ILE A 200 -3.66 -11.12 1.88
N ASN A 201 -3.81 -10.10 1.04
CA ASN A 201 -2.72 -9.21 0.63
C ASN A 201 -2.99 -7.84 1.25
N PRO A 202 -2.33 -7.50 2.36
CA PRO A 202 -2.59 -6.28 3.13
C PRO A 202 -2.62 -4.98 2.33
N LYS A 203 -1.56 -4.73 1.55
CA LYS A 203 -1.39 -3.65 0.58
C LYS A 203 -0.38 -4.14 -0.47
N ASP A 204 -0.52 -3.69 -1.70
CA ASP A 204 0.47 -4.00 -2.75
C ASP A 204 1.79 -3.26 -2.49
N LEU A 205 1.72 -2.01 -1.99
CA LEU A 205 2.88 -1.16 -1.73
C LEU A 205 2.64 -0.25 -0.51
N VAL A 206 3.67 -0.04 0.29
CA VAL A 206 3.71 0.92 1.40
C VAL A 206 4.93 1.82 1.21
N VAL A 207 4.73 3.14 1.22
CA VAL A 207 5.83 4.11 1.12
C VAL A 207 6.39 4.37 2.51
N LEU A 208 7.70 4.17 2.68
CA LEU A 208 8.44 4.50 3.89
C LEU A 208 9.21 5.81 3.65
N PRO A 209 8.71 6.96 4.12
CA PRO A 209 9.44 8.22 3.98
C PRO A 209 10.75 8.16 4.77
N ILE A 210 11.83 8.70 4.21
CA ILE A 210 13.16 8.74 4.86
C ILE A 210 13.73 10.16 4.87
N SER A 211 12.86 11.16 4.74
CA SER A 211 13.16 12.59 4.84
C SER A 211 11.87 13.38 5.13
N GLU A 212 12.01 14.64 5.59
CA GLU A 212 10.86 15.55 5.76
C GLU A 212 10.07 15.73 4.44
N GLU A 213 10.77 15.82 3.30
CA GLU A 213 10.13 15.93 1.98
C GLU A 213 9.34 14.66 1.60
N GLY A 214 9.86 13.48 1.98
CA GLY A 214 9.14 12.23 1.80
C GLY A 214 7.89 12.14 2.68
N GLU A 215 7.96 12.62 3.92
CA GLU A 215 6.81 12.70 4.83
C GLU A 215 5.73 13.62 4.25
N ASP A 216 6.11 14.83 3.82
CA ASP A 216 5.19 15.78 3.18
C ASP A 216 4.51 15.15 1.94
N LYS A 217 5.25 14.38 1.14
CA LYS A 217 4.72 13.66 -0.02
C LYS A 217 3.72 12.56 0.40
N ALA A 218 4.05 11.79 1.43
CA ALA A 218 3.19 10.73 1.95
C ALA A 218 1.89 11.30 2.55
N GLU A 219 1.98 12.39 3.33
CA GLU A 219 0.81 13.08 3.89
C GLU A 219 -0.09 13.62 2.77
N ALA A 220 0.48 14.34 1.79
CA ALA A 220 -0.27 14.87 0.65
C ALA A 220 -0.96 13.77 -0.18
N SER A 221 -0.40 12.56 -0.23
CA SER A 221 -0.99 11.41 -0.92
C SER A 221 -2.17 10.80 -0.16
N GLY A 222 -2.20 10.92 1.18
CA GLY A 222 -3.27 10.39 2.03
C GLY A 222 -4.64 11.05 1.82
N ASP A 223 -4.65 12.30 1.35
CA ASP A 223 -5.88 13.04 1.02
C ASP A 223 -6.42 12.74 -0.38
N LEU A 224 -5.68 11.97 -1.20
CA LEU A 224 -6.06 11.68 -2.58
C LEU A 224 -6.97 10.45 -2.67
N TYR A 225 -7.91 10.49 -3.62
CA TYR A 225 -8.64 9.31 -4.05
C TYR A 225 -7.67 8.25 -4.57
N PRO A 226 -7.91 6.96 -4.25
CA PRO A 226 -7.07 5.88 -4.71
C PRO A 226 -7.10 5.81 -6.24
N ASP A 227 -5.91 5.68 -6.81
CA ASP A 227 -5.66 5.34 -8.20
C ASP A 227 -4.31 4.62 -8.28
N LYS A 228 -4.00 4.03 -9.44
CA LYS A 228 -2.74 3.30 -9.60
C LYS A 228 -1.50 4.19 -9.51
N VAL A 229 -1.63 5.51 -9.69
CA VAL A 229 -0.52 6.43 -9.49
C VAL A 229 -0.14 6.51 -8.01
N VAL A 230 -1.13 6.57 -7.13
CA VAL A 230 -0.95 6.55 -5.68
C VAL A 230 -0.58 5.14 -5.20
N GLU A 231 -1.33 4.10 -5.60
CA GLU A 231 -1.13 2.72 -5.14
C GLU A 231 0.23 2.16 -5.53
N ASP A 232 0.66 2.39 -6.78
CA ASP A 232 1.90 1.83 -7.31
C ASP A 232 3.08 2.83 -7.20
N ASN A 233 2.90 3.96 -6.50
CA ASN A 233 3.88 5.05 -6.35
C ASN A 233 4.55 5.46 -7.67
N LEU A 234 3.76 5.77 -8.70
CA LEU A 234 4.25 6.10 -10.05
C LEU A 234 4.82 7.52 -10.16
N GLY A 235 4.71 8.32 -9.10
CA GLY A 235 5.16 9.71 -9.03
C GLY A 235 4.47 10.48 -7.91
N SER A 236 4.43 11.82 -8.03
CA SER A 236 3.76 12.69 -7.07
C SER A 236 2.52 13.34 -7.70
N LYS A 237 1.48 13.54 -6.87
CA LYS A 237 0.27 14.26 -7.23
C LYS A 237 0.13 15.50 -6.35
N THR A 238 -0.19 16.63 -6.97
CA THR A 238 -0.54 17.87 -6.27
C THR A 238 -2.02 18.16 -6.53
N LEU A 239 -2.85 18.08 -5.49
CA LEU A 239 -4.27 18.37 -5.58
C LEU A 239 -4.49 19.83 -6.01
N LEU A 240 -5.31 20.04 -7.04
CA LEU A 240 -5.68 21.36 -7.57
C LEU A 240 -7.10 21.75 -7.14
N GLU A 241 -8.02 20.79 -7.24
CA GLU A 241 -9.45 20.98 -6.98
C GLU A 241 -10.06 19.68 -6.49
N GLU A 242 -11.01 19.79 -5.57
CA GLU A 242 -11.87 18.69 -5.14
C GLU A 242 -13.31 19.19 -4.98
N GLU A 243 -14.27 18.32 -5.25
CA GLU A 243 -15.68 18.56 -4.99
C GLU A 243 -16.35 17.24 -4.59
N THR A 244 -17.39 17.33 -3.75
CA THR A 244 -18.10 16.19 -3.18
C THR A 244 -19.60 16.34 -3.37
N ASP A 245 -20.36 15.25 -3.24
CA ASP A 245 -21.82 15.24 -3.31
C ASP A 245 -22.37 15.82 -4.63
N ILE A 246 -21.85 15.33 -5.77
CA ILE A 246 -22.16 15.87 -7.11
C ILE A 246 -23.62 15.63 -7.50
N ASP A 247 -24.00 14.39 -7.81
CA ASP A 247 -25.34 14.06 -8.29
C ASP A 247 -25.64 12.56 -8.15
N SER A 248 -26.91 12.20 -8.25
CA SER A 248 -27.37 10.81 -8.26
C SER A 248 -28.52 10.61 -9.24
N GLN A 249 -28.47 9.52 -9.98
CA GLN A 249 -29.47 9.17 -10.97
C GLN A 249 -29.86 7.69 -10.86
N THR A 250 -31.15 7.41 -11.04
CA THR A 250 -31.68 6.05 -11.03
C THR A 250 -32.00 5.59 -12.45
N LEU A 251 -31.52 4.40 -12.81
CA LEU A 251 -31.79 3.72 -14.07
C LEU A 251 -32.32 2.31 -13.82
N GLU A 252 -33.58 2.04 -14.17
CA GLU A 252 -34.19 0.70 -14.02
C GLU A 252 -33.97 0.03 -12.64
N ASP A 253 -34.16 0.81 -11.57
CA ASP A 253 -33.94 0.40 -10.18
C ASP A 253 -32.46 0.14 -9.85
N ILE A 254 -31.52 0.70 -10.62
CA ILE A 254 -30.10 0.79 -10.29
C ILE A 254 -29.84 2.25 -9.94
N ASP A 255 -29.35 2.50 -8.73
CA ASP A 255 -28.99 3.83 -8.27
C ASP A 255 -27.50 4.05 -8.53
N ILE A 256 -27.18 5.15 -9.21
CA ILE A 256 -25.82 5.56 -9.49
C ILE A 256 -25.60 6.92 -8.83
N THR A 257 -24.55 7.00 -8.03
CA THR A 257 -24.12 8.23 -7.37
C THR A 257 -22.72 8.60 -7.84
N ILE A 258 -22.52 9.87 -8.21
CA ILE A 258 -21.20 10.47 -8.35
C ILE A 258 -20.87 11.14 -7.02
N ASP A 259 -20.03 10.48 -6.23
CA ASP A 259 -19.73 10.88 -4.85
C ASP A 259 -18.86 12.14 -4.81
N GLY A 260 -18.02 12.34 -5.82
CA GLY A 260 -17.09 13.46 -5.88
C GLY A 260 -16.02 13.29 -6.95
N TYR A 261 -15.20 14.30 -7.12
CA TYR A 261 -14.01 14.24 -7.97
C TYR A 261 -12.81 14.94 -7.33
N GLN A 262 -11.64 14.59 -7.81
CA GLN A 262 -10.39 15.28 -7.55
C GLN A 262 -9.64 15.53 -8.86
N ILE A 263 -9.10 16.72 -9.00
CA ILE A 263 -8.22 17.13 -10.09
C ILE A 263 -6.83 17.36 -9.50
N ALA A 264 -5.82 16.68 -10.02
CA ALA A 264 -4.46 16.80 -9.54
C ALA A 264 -3.47 16.97 -10.69
N GLU A 265 -2.45 17.79 -10.48
CA GLU A 265 -1.25 17.77 -11.32
C GLU A 265 -0.40 16.55 -10.96
N PHE A 266 0.04 15.81 -11.98
CA PHE A 266 0.84 14.60 -11.81
C PHE A 266 2.24 14.77 -12.40
N GLU A 267 3.23 14.55 -11.56
CA GLU A 267 4.64 14.48 -11.94
C GLU A 267 5.13 13.03 -11.81
N PRO A 268 5.34 12.31 -12.94
CA PRO A 268 5.82 10.94 -12.89
C PRO A 268 7.25 10.89 -12.32
N ASN A 269 7.56 9.83 -11.57
CA ASN A 269 8.93 9.56 -11.16
C ASN A 269 9.83 9.26 -12.38
N GLU A 270 11.14 9.26 -12.18
CA GLU A 270 12.12 9.12 -13.29
C GLU A 270 11.94 7.82 -14.10
N GLU A 271 11.49 6.75 -13.46
CA GLU A 271 11.19 5.46 -14.08
C GLU A 271 9.94 5.52 -14.98
N ASN A 272 8.89 6.20 -14.51
CA ASN A 272 7.61 6.28 -15.21
C ASN A 272 7.54 7.42 -16.22
N ALA A 273 8.41 8.45 -16.11
CA ALA A 273 8.42 9.63 -16.98
C ALA A 273 8.41 9.31 -18.49
N PRO A 274 9.13 8.28 -19.01
CA PRO A 274 9.07 7.88 -20.42
C PRO A 274 7.66 7.54 -20.92
N SER A 275 6.79 7.01 -20.06
CA SER A 275 5.40 6.65 -20.42
C SER A 275 4.51 7.87 -20.65
N TYR A 276 4.93 9.05 -20.16
CA TYR A 276 4.16 10.29 -20.20
C TYR A 276 4.77 11.36 -21.13
N GLU A 277 5.81 11.04 -21.91
CA GLU A 277 6.44 11.98 -22.86
C GLU A 277 5.48 12.62 -23.89
N GLY A 278 4.30 12.00 -24.10
CA GLY A 278 3.24 12.56 -24.93
C GLY A 278 2.60 13.84 -24.37
N PHE A 279 2.70 14.05 -23.06
CA PHE A 279 2.15 15.19 -22.33
C PHE A 279 3.23 16.25 -22.12
N LYS A 280 3.45 17.08 -23.15
CA LYS A 280 4.61 17.98 -23.24
C LYS A 280 4.72 19.01 -22.11
N ASP A 281 3.58 19.45 -21.60
CA ASP A 281 3.47 20.57 -20.66
C ASP A 281 3.01 20.11 -19.27
N GLY A 282 2.97 18.79 -19.03
CA GLY A 282 2.52 18.17 -17.79
C GLY A 282 1.23 17.36 -17.97
N VAL A 283 0.95 16.51 -16.97
CA VAL A 283 -0.21 15.62 -16.93
C VAL A 283 -1.15 16.10 -15.83
N ILE A 284 -2.43 16.19 -16.15
CA ILE A 284 -3.50 16.37 -15.16
C ILE A 284 -4.28 15.07 -15.05
N LEU A 285 -4.48 14.60 -13.82
CA LEU A 285 -5.33 13.45 -13.52
C LEU A 285 -6.65 13.94 -12.95
N TYR A 286 -7.73 13.51 -13.59
CA TYR A 286 -9.09 13.74 -13.14
C TYR A 286 -9.65 12.42 -12.61
N THR A 287 -9.84 12.31 -11.29
CA THR A 287 -10.29 11.08 -10.63
C THR A 287 -11.68 11.28 -10.09
N ILE A 288 -12.64 10.47 -10.54
CA ILE A 288 -14.05 10.57 -10.17
C ILE A 288 -14.45 9.34 -9.37
N LYS A 289 -14.96 9.56 -8.16
CA LYS A 289 -15.52 8.52 -7.30
C LYS A 289 -17.00 8.32 -7.62
N TYR A 290 -17.40 7.07 -7.80
CA TYR A 290 -18.79 6.72 -8.06
C TYR A 290 -19.21 5.47 -7.29
N THR A 291 -20.50 5.38 -7.01
CA THR A 291 -21.12 4.24 -6.34
C THR A 291 -22.31 3.74 -7.16
N ILE A 292 -22.44 2.42 -7.29
CA ILE A 292 -23.58 1.76 -7.92
C ILE A 292 -24.25 0.87 -6.89
N GLU A 293 -25.56 1.01 -6.73
CA GLU A 293 -26.41 0.13 -5.92
C GLU A 293 -27.47 -0.52 -6.82
N ASN A 294 -27.52 -1.85 -6.86
CA ASN A 294 -28.48 -2.58 -7.67
C ASN A 294 -29.72 -2.95 -6.85
N ASN A 295 -30.80 -2.19 -6.98
CA ASN A 295 -32.08 -2.47 -6.32
C ASN A 295 -33.04 -3.32 -7.17
N SER A 296 -32.64 -3.70 -8.39
CA SER A 296 -33.50 -4.39 -9.35
C SER A 296 -33.69 -5.88 -9.03
N ASP A 297 -34.93 -6.35 -9.20
CA ASP A 297 -35.29 -7.78 -9.14
C ASP A 297 -35.07 -8.51 -10.49
N LYS A 298 -34.62 -7.79 -11.53
CA LYS A 298 -34.43 -8.35 -12.87
C LYS A 298 -33.02 -8.92 -13.02
N ASP A 299 -32.93 -10.17 -13.46
CA ASP A 299 -31.67 -10.86 -13.71
C ASP A 299 -30.82 -10.16 -14.79
N GLU A 300 -31.48 -9.58 -15.80
CA GLU A 300 -30.84 -8.77 -16.84
C GLU A 300 -30.26 -7.42 -16.34
N ASN A 301 -30.60 -7.00 -15.11
CA ASN A 301 -30.08 -5.77 -14.50
C ASN A 301 -28.94 -6.06 -13.51
N ALA A 302 -28.49 -7.31 -13.39
CA ALA A 302 -27.28 -7.63 -12.64
C ALA A 302 -26.08 -6.91 -13.28
N VAL A 303 -25.39 -6.06 -12.51
CA VAL A 303 -24.40 -5.12 -13.02
C VAL A 303 -23.02 -5.74 -13.00
N ALA A 304 -22.33 -5.80 -14.14
CA ALA A 304 -20.90 -6.13 -14.18
C ALA A 304 -20.09 -4.87 -13.83
N PHE A 305 -19.78 -4.69 -12.54
CA PHE A 305 -19.30 -3.43 -11.97
C PHE A 305 -18.08 -2.86 -12.71
N ASN A 306 -17.02 -3.65 -12.83
CA ASN A 306 -15.76 -3.24 -13.47
C ASN A 306 -15.80 -3.25 -15.01
N SER A 307 -16.95 -3.53 -15.63
CA SER A 307 -17.10 -3.58 -17.09
C SER A 307 -17.57 -2.26 -17.71
N GLY A 308 -17.96 -1.29 -16.88
CA GLY A 308 -18.32 0.05 -17.32
C GLY A 308 -17.15 0.83 -17.93
N TYR A 309 -17.50 1.94 -18.57
CA TYR A 309 -16.55 2.97 -19.03
C TYR A 309 -17.22 4.34 -18.98
N ALA A 310 -16.42 5.39 -19.02
CA ALA A 310 -16.91 6.75 -19.00
C ALA A 310 -16.12 7.68 -19.93
N ASN A 311 -16.79 8.73 -20.41
CA ASN A 311 -16.16 9.83 -21.11
C ASN A 311 -16.30 11.11 -20.28
N LEU A 312 -15.20 11.84 -20.14
CA LEU A 312 -15.17 13.18 -19.60
C LEU A 312 -15.32 14.18 -20.74
N ILE A 313 -16.40 14.96 -20.73
CA ILE A 313 -16.80 15.86 -21.81
C ILE A 313 -16.60 17.31 -21.38
N PHE A 314 -15.63 17.99 -21.98
CA PHE A 314 -15.36 19.41 -21.75
C PHE A 314 -16.10 20.28 -22.75
N ASN A 315 -16.84 21.26 -22.23
CA ASN A 315 -17.51 22.32 -23.00
C ASN A 315 -18.29 21.78 -24.21
N GLU A 316 -18.99 20.66 -23.99
CA GLU A 316 -19.80 19.93 -24.99
C GLU A 316 -19.05 19.53 -26.28
N SER A 317 -17.72 19.49 -26.28
CA SER A 317 -16.92 19.38 -27.52
C SER A 317 -15.81 18.35 -27.46
N VAL A 318 -14.94 18.42 -26.45
CA VAL A 318 -13.80 17.52 -26.32
C VAL A 318 -14.15 16.40 -25.35
N GLN A 319 -13.75 15.18 -25.70
CA GLN A 319 -14.03 13.99 -24.92
C GLN A 319 -12.74 13.24 -24.61
N TYR A 320 -12.53 12.93 -23.34
CA TYR A 320 -11.47 12.06 -22.86
C TYR A 320 -12.09 10.75 -22.37
N LYS A 321 -11.47 9.63 -22.71
CA LYS A 321 -11.88 8.32 -22.18
C LYS A 321 -11.18 8.07 -20.86
N ASN A 322 -11.81 7.30 -19.99
CA ASN A 322 -11.16 6.86 -18.77
C ASN A 322 -9.96 5.94 -19.08
N GLU A 323 -8.86 6.15 -18.38
CA GLU A 323 -7.65 5.35 -18.45
C GLU A 323 -7.76 4.16 -17.50
N ARG A 324 -8.26 3.04 -18.02
CA ARG A 324 -8.49 1.81 -17.23
C ARG A 324 -7.24 1.30 -16.50
N MET A 325 -6.06 1.52 -17.07
CA MET A 325 -4.79 1.10 -16.47
C MET A 325 -4.42 1.91 -15.23
N LEU A 326 -5.05 3.09 -15.03
CA LEU A 326 -4.81 3.93 -13.88
C LEU A 326 -5.86 3.73 -12.77
N GLN A 327 -6.87 2.89 -13.00
CA GLN A 327 -7.95 2.67 -12.03
C GLN A 327 -7.53 1.67 -10.96
N PRO A 328 -7.89 1.94 -9.69
CA PRO A 328 -7.67 0.99 -8.62
C PRO A 328 -8.63 -0.20 -8.75
N GLU A 329 -8.24 -1.36 -8.25
CA GLU A 329 -9.14 -2.51 -8.12
C GLU A 329 -9.83 -2.46 -6.75
N THR A 330 -11.01 -1.83 -6.66
CA THR A 330 -11.75 -1.70 -5.39
C THR A 330 -12.58 -2.93 -5.04
N VAL A 331 -12.90 -3.75 -6.05
CA VAL A 331 -13.61 -5.02 -5.94
C VAL A 331 -13.07 -5.97 -7.02
N PRO A 332 -13.15 -7.31 -6.84
CA PRO A 332 -12.67 -8.27 -7.83
C PRO A 332 -13.15 -7.97 -9.25
N HIS A 333 -12.28 -8.11 -10.25
CA HIS A 333 -12.58 -7.80 -11.65
C HIS A 333 -13.90 -8.42 -12.18
N ASP A 334 -14.27 -9.62 -11.74
CA ASP A 334 -15.49 -10.35 -12.16
C ASP A 334 -16.71 -10.10 -11.26
N THR A 335 -16.67 -9.08 -10.40
CA THR A 335 -17.77 -8.70 -9.52
C THR A 335 -19.03 -8.38 -10.32
N VAL A 336 -20.10 -9.09 -9.97
CA VAL A 336 -21.46 -8.84 -10.44
C VAL A 336 -22.30 -8.39 -9.25
N LEU A 337 -22.88 -7.19 -9.32
CA LEU A 337 -23.79 -6.69 -8.30
C LEU A 337 -25.18 -7.29 -8.55
N GLU A 338 -25.56 -8.23 -7.70
CA GLU A 338 -26.92 -8.77 -7.65
C GLU A 338 -27.83 -7.84 -6.84
N LYS A 339 -29.10 -8.22 -6.68
CA LYS A 339 -30.05 -7.39 -5.95
C LYS A 339 -29.61 -7.13 -4.51
N GLY A 340 -29.54 -5.86 -4.16
CA GLY A 340 -29.19 -5.35 -2.84
C GLY A 340 -27.68 -5.16 -2.65
N ASP A 341 -26.87 -5.52 -3.66
CA ASP A 341 -25.43 -5.30 -3.63
C ASP A 341 -25.11 -3.86 -4.04
N SER A 342 -24.02 -3.34 -3.48
CA SER A 342 -23.47 -2.03 -3.79
C SER A 342 -21.95 -2.09 -3.84
N ALA A 343 -21.34 -1.30 -4.72
CA ALA A 343 -19.90 -1.12 -4.79
C ALA A 343 -19.53 0.30 -5.20
N THR A 344 -18.36 0.73 -4.74
CA THR A 344 -17.74 2.03 -5.06
C THR A 344 -16.50 1.81 -5.91
N GLY A 345 -16.29 2.68 -6.89
CA GLY A 345 -15.18 2.60 -7.84
C GLY A 345 -14.73 3.99 -8.28
N TYR A 346 -13.70 4.01 -9.12
CA TYR A 346 -13.04 5.25 -9.56
C TYR A 346 -12.83 5.25 -11.07
N PHE A 347 -13.19 6.36 -11.73
CA PHE A 347 -12.75 6.64 -13.09
C PHE A 347 -11.59 7.63 -13.05
N VAL A 348 -10.46 7.24 -13.65
CA VAL A 348 -9.29 8.11 -13.81
C VAL A 348 -9.18 8.54 -15.27
N PHE A 349 -8.95 9.83 -15.52
CA PHE A 349 -8.70 10.40 -16.85
C PHE A 349 -7.36 11.12 -16.84
N ALA A 350 -6.56 10.96 -17.90
CA ALA A 350 -5.31 11.69 -18.08
C ALA A 350 -5.48 12.76 -19.17
N LEU A 351 -5.12 13.99 -18.84
CA LEU A 351 -5.21 15.15 -19.72
C LEU A 351 -3.85 15.85 -19.81
N SER A 352 -3.62 16.56 -20.92
CA SER A 352 -2.51 17.51 -20.96
C SER A 352 -2.85 18.72 -20.12
N LYS A 353 -1.84 19.29 -19.45
CA LYS A 353 -1.99 20.53 -18.68
C LYS A 353 -2.55 21.68 -19.53
N ASP A 354 -2.08 21.81 -20.78
CA ASP A 354 -2.60 22.76 -21.76
C ASP A 354 -4.11 22.63 -22.00
N ASP A 355 -4.62 21.39 -22.13
CA ASP A 355 -6.05 21.16 -22.33
C ASP A 355 -6.84 21.51 -21.07
N TYR A 356 -6.34 21.13 -19.88
CA TYR A 356 -6.97 21.50 -18.61
C TYR A 356 -7.09 23.02 -18.46
N GLU A 357 -5.99 23.76 -18.63
CA GLU A 357 -5.98 25.22 -18.53
C GLU A 357 -6.89 25.89 -19.58
N MET A 358 -7.06 25.28 -20.76
CA MET A 358 -7.98 25.77 -21.79
C MET A 358 -9.45 25.68 -21.39
N TYR A 359 -9.81 24.66 -20.60
CA TYR A 359 -11.19 24.38 -20.18
C TYR A 359 -11.46 24.68 -18.70
N GLU A 360 -10.51 25.24 -17.98
CA GLU A 360 -10.69 25.68 -16.60
C GLU A 360 -11.91 26.61 -16.47
N GLY A 361 -12.81 26.32 -15.53
CA GLY A 361 -14.06 27.04 -15.33
C GLY A 361 -15.11 26.89 -16.45
N LYS A 362 -14.93 25.93 -17.36
CA LYS A 362 -15.95 25.53 -18.36
C LYS A 362 -16.77 24.35 -17.87
N SER A 363 -17.92 24.15 -18.50
CA SER A 363 -18.76 23.00 -18.18
C SER A 363 -18.02 21.69 -18.42
N VAL A 364 -18.13 20.77 -17.46
CA VAL A 364 -17.57 19.43 -17.52
C VAL A 364 -18.66 18.43 -17.20
N LYS A 365 -18.82 17.42 -18.07
CA LYS A 365 -19.83 16.36 -17.89
C LYS A 365 -19.19 14.99 -17.91
N LEU A 366 -19.73 14.08 -17.10
CA LEU A 366 -19.40 12.66 -17.15
C LEU A 366 -20.50 11.93 -17.92
N ASP A 367 -20.14 11.24 -19.01
CA ASP A 367 -21.04 10.32 -19.72
C ASP A 367 -20.61 8.88 -19.42
N MET A 368 -21.41 8.18 -18.61
CA MET A 368 -21.10 6.85 -18.11
C MET A 368 -21.90 5.77 -18.83
N THR A 369 -21.25 4.63 -19.10
CA THR A 369 -21.91 3.40 -19.55
C THR A 369 -21.83 2.33 -18.48
N VAL A 370 -23.00 1.80 -18.10
CA VAL A 370 -23.14 0.68 -17.15
C VAL A 370 -23.44 -0.60 -17.94
N MET A 371 -22.74 -1.69 -17.61
CA MET A 371 -22.88 -2.97 -18.29
C MET A 371 -23.63 -3.98 -17.42
N ASP A 372 -24.47 -4.79 -18.05
CA ASP A 372 -25.02 -6.00 -17.43
C ASP A 372 -23.97 -7.11 -17.34
N LYS A 373 -24.30 -8.20 -16.64
CA LYS A 373 -23.45 -9.40 -16.55
C LYS A 373 -23.17 -10.12 -17.88
N ASN A 374 -23.85 -9.74 -18.96
CA ASN A 374 -23.60 -10.23 -20.32
C ASN A 374 -22.81 -9.21 -21.17
N PHE A 375 -22.28 -8.14 -20.55
CA PHE A 375 -21.53 -7.07 -21.18
C PHE A 375 -22.34 -6.26 -22.20
N SER A 376 -23.65 -6.17 -21.99
CA SER A 376 -24.56 -5.29 -22.75
C SER A 376 -24.82 -4.01 -21.96
N ALA A 377 -24.84 -2.87 -22.63
CA ALA A 377 -25.09 -1.59 -21.98
C ALA A 377 -26.54 -1.53 -21.46
N ILE A 378 -26.70 -1.37 -20.14
CA ILE A 378 -28.01 -1.20 -19.50
C ILE A 378 -28.63 0.14 -19.96
N ASN A 379 -27.78 1.14 -20.15
CA ASN A 379 -28.17 2.49 -20.49
C ASN A 379 -28.10 2.81 -22.00
N GLU A 380 -28.17 1.79 -22.89
CA GLU A 380 -28.06 1.97 -24.35
C GLU A 380 -29.06 3.00 -24.91
N TYR A 381 -30.26 3.09 -24.32
CA TYR A 381 -31.35 3.96 -24.79
C TYR A 381 -31.57 5.21 -23.93
N GLN A 382 -30.85 5.34 -22.81
CA GLN A 382 -30.93 6.48 -21.90
C GLN A 382 -29.50 6.87 -21.50
N GLY A 383 -29.01 8.00 -22.03
CA GLY A 383 -27.72 8.53 -21.62
C GLY A 383 -27.67 8.77 -20.11
N LEU A 384 -26.57 8.39 -19.48
CA LEU A 384 -26.33 8.59 -18.06
C LEU A 384 -25.25 9.66 -17.94
N ILE A 385 -25.70 10.91 -17.93
CA ILE A 385 -24.85 12.09 -18.01
C ILE A 385 -24.98 12.86 -16.71
N PHE A 386 -23.85 13.13 -16.06
CA PHE A 386 -23.77 13.94 -14.85
C PHE A 386 -23.03 15.24 -15.17
N ASP A 387 -23.58 16.37 -14.74
CA ASP A 387 -22.88 17.65 -14.78
C ASP A 387 -21.92 17.70 -13.57
N LEU A 388 -20.62 17.70 -13.83
CA LEU A 388 -19.59 17.77 -12.78
C LEU A 388 -19.27 19.22 -12.42
N ILE A 389 -19.15 20.06 -13.44
CA ILE A 389 -18.93 21.50 -13.33
C ILE A 389 -19.93 22.19 -14.25
N GLU A 390 -20.72 23.13 -13.71
CA GLU A 390 -21.63 23.97 -14.47
C GLU A 390 -20.92 25.28 -14.89
N GLU A 391 -21.25 25.82 -16.08
CA GLU A 391 -20.73 27.14 -16.49
C GLU A 391 -21.61 28.24 -15.86
N ASP A 392 -20.98 29.15 -15.11
CA ASP A 392 -21.61 30.32 -14.48
C ASP A 392 -22.28 31.31 -15.47
#